data_AF-A0A8T4LPF8-F1
#
_entry.id   AF-A0A8T4LPF8-F1
#
_cell.length_a   1.000
_cell.length_b   1.000
_cell.length_c   1.000
_cell.angle_alpha   90.00
_cell.angle_beta   90.00
_cell.angle_gamma   90.00
#
_symmetry.space_group_name_H-M   'P 1'
#
loop_
_entity.id
_entity.type
_entity.pdbx_description
1 polymer ?
#
loop_
_entity_poly.entity_id
_entity_poly.type
_entity_poly.pdbx_seq_one_letter_code
_entity_poly.pdbx_strand_id
1 'polypeptide(L)'
;MAKIKPTSKERKRYIRIKVDSNKRVEKGDLDKTVIQAGLQFLGELNMARAGMQLLSDTWDGKNAIVRTGHKFVDDTIAALTLVKEINGSKASISAVKVSGNIDKVK
;
A
#
# COMPACT_ATOMS: atom_id res chain seq x y z
N MET A 1 2.73 0.46 26.00
CA MET A 1 3.97 0.93 25.35
C MET A 1 4.03 2.46 25.42
N ALA A 2 5.18 3.04 25.75
CA ALA A 2 5.35 4.48 25.86
C ALA A 2 5.38 5.17 24.47
N LYS A 3 4.94 6.43 24.42
CA LYS A 3 4.91 7.24 23.19
C LYS A 3 6.34 7.54 22.73
N ILE A 4 6.70 7.07 21.54
CA ILE A 4 8.03 7.29 20.94
C ILE A 4 8.22 8.77 20.62
N LYS A 5 9.43 9.30 20.88
CA LYS A 5 9.81 10.68 20.55
C LYS A 5 9.64 10.95 19.05
N PRO A 6 9.26 12.19 18.64
CA PRO A 6 9.00 12.51 17.24
C PRO A 6 10.22 12.29 16.32
N THR A 7 11.44 12.45 16.83
CA THR A 7 12.70 12.23 16.09
C THR A 7 13.01 10.75 15.87
N SER A 8 12.64 9.88 16.83
CA SER A 8 12.84 8.43 16.74
C SER A 8 11.67 7.71 16.06
N LYS A 9 10.55 8.40 15.84
CA LYS A 9 9.38 7.83 15.17
C LYS A 9 9.66 7.67 13.68
N GLU A 10 9.32 6.51 13.15
CA GLU A 10 9.35 6.26 11.71
C GLU A 10 8.51 7.32 10.97
N ARG A 11 9.11 7.93 9.96
CA ARG A 11 8.46 8.93 9.10
C ARG A 11 7.67 8.21 8.01
N LYS A 12 6.34 8.31 8.10
CA LYS A 12 5.38 7.59 7.25
C LYS A 12 4.88 8.45 6.09
N ARG A 13 4.41 7.78 5.04
CA ARG A 13 3.66 8.32 3.92
C ARG A 13 2.46 7.42 3.63
N TYR A 14 1.42 8.03 3.09
CA TYR A 14 0.16 7.41 2.75
C TYR A 14 -0.07 7.60 1.25
N ILE A 15 -0.31 6.50 0.55
CA ILE A 15 -0.51 6.45 -0.89
C ILE A 15 -1.96 6.00 -1.11
N ARG A 16 -2.79 6.86 -1.70
CA ARG A 16 -4.09 6.45 -2.23
C ARG A 16 -3.86 5.68 -3.51
N ILE A 17 -4.33 4.45 -3.53
CA ILE A 17 -4.34 3.61 -4.72
C ILE A 17 -5.75 3.42 -5.22
N LYS A 18 -5.87 3.29 -6.54
CA LYS A 18 -7.09 2.92 -7.25
C LYS A 18 -6.87 1.55 -7.87
N VAL A 19 -7.83 0.66 -7.67
CA VAL A 19 -7.85 -0.70 -8.19
C VAL A 19 -8.94 -0.77 -9.25
N ASP A 20 -8.53 -0.99 -10.48
CA ASP A 20 -9.42 -1.23 -11.61
C ASP A 20 -9.40 -2.73 -11.90
N SER A 21 -10.52 -3.41 -11.62
CA SER A 21 -10.70 -4.86 -11.79
C SER A 21 -12.04 -5.15 -12.45
N ASN A 22 -12.09 -6.22 -13.25
CA ASN A 22 -13.33 -6.69 -13.88
C ASN A 22 -14.28 -7.39 -12.88
N LYS A 23 -13.76 -7.87 -11.74
CA LYS A 23 -14.54 -8.52 -10.70
C LYS A 23 -14.45 -7.75 -9.39
N ARG A 24 -15.45 -7.95 -8.53
CA ARG A 24 -15.44 -7.42 -7.17
C ARG A 24 -14.24 -8.02 -6.42
N VAL A 25 -13.40 -7.14 -5.88
CA VAL A 25 -12.23 -7.53 -5.09
C VAL A 25 -12.60 -7.44 -3.61
N GLU A 26 -12.37 -8.53 -2.88
CA GLU A 26 -12.52 -8.53 -1.43
C GLU A 26 -11.33 -7.84 -0.75
N LYS A 27 -11.59 -7.20 0.39
CA LYS A 27 -10.58 -6.52 1.19
C LYS A 27 -9.42 -7.44 1.56
N GLY A 28 -9.71 -8.68 1.93
CA GLY A 28 -8.70 -9.67 2.31
C GLY A 28 -7.80 -10.10 1.15
N ASP A 29 -8.36 -10.19 -0.06
CA ASP A 29 -7.58 -10.50 -1.26
C ASP A 29 -6.65 -9.36 -1.63
N LEU A 30 -7.14 -8.12 -1.55
CA LEU A 30 -6.31 -6.94 -1.81
C LEU A 30 -5.14 -6.84 -0.82
N ASP A 31 -5.38 -7.07 0.47
CA ASP A 31 -4.32 -7.04 1.50
C ASP A 31 -3.22 -8.06 1.21
N LYS A 32 -3.61 -9.30 0.90
CA LYS A 32 -2.68 -10.37 0.51
C LYS A 32 -1.89 -9.99 -0.74
N THR A 33 -2.56 -9.48 -1.78
CA THR A 33 -1.88 -9.08 -3.02
C THR A 33 -0.91 -7.93 -2.80
N VAL A 34 -1.26 -6.93 -1.99
CA VAL A 34 -0.39 -5.79 -1.67
C VAL A 34 0.88 -6.28 -0.95
N ILE A 35 0.74 -7.14 0.06
CA ILE A 35 1.87 -7.72 0.78
C ILE A 35 2.72 -8.58 -0.15
N GLN A 36 2.10 -9.45 -0.95
CA GLN A 36 2.80 -10.31 -1.89
C GLN A 36 3.56 -9.52 -2.96
N ALA A 37 2.97 -8.45 -3.51
CA ALA A 37 3.61 -7.57 -4.47
C ALA A 37 4.83 -6.87 -3.85
N GLY A 38 4.69 -6.38 -2.61
CA GLY A 38 5.79 -5.82 -1.84
C GLY A 38 6.92 -6.84 -1.64
N LEU A 39 6.60 -8.06 -1.20
CA LEU A 39 7.59 -9.12 -1.00
C LEU A 39 8.29 -9.54 -2.30
N GLN A 40 7.56 -9.65 -3.41
CA GLN A 40 8.13 -10.05 -4.71
C GLN A 40 9.07 -8.99 -5.29
N PHE A 41 8.73 -7.71 -5.15
CA PHE A 41 9.52 -6.62 -5.73
C PHE A 41 10.64 -6.12 -4.80
N LEU A 42 10.32 -5.90 -3.52
CA LEU A 42 11.26 -5.34 -2.54
C LEU A 42 12.12 -6.43 -1.87
N GLY A 43 11.62 -7.66 -1.81
CA GLY A 43 12.16 -8.72 -0.95
C GLY A 43 11.78 -8.50 0.52
N GLU A 44 12.06 -9.50 1.35
CA GLU A 44 11.69 -9.52 2.77
C GLU A 44 12.32 -8.37 3.58
N LEU A 45 13.61 -8.11 3.36
CA LEU A 45 14.36 -7.10 4.11
C LEU A 45 13.85 -5.68 3.82
N ASN A 46 13.68 -5.32 2.55
CA ASN A 46 13.22 -3.97 2.21
C ASN A 46 11.73 -3.80 2.48
N MET A 47 10.93 -4.87 2.37
CA MET A 47 9.54 -4.85 2.83
C MET A 47 9.45 -4.52 4.33
N ALA A 48 10.27 -5.16 5.16
CA ALA A 48 10.33 -4.85 6.60
C ALA A 48 10.80 -3.41 6.88
N ARG A 49 11.80 -2.92 6.12
CA ARG A 49 12.31 -1.53 6.24
C ARG A 49 11.33 -0.47 5.73
N ALA A 50 10.53 -0.80 4.72
CA ALA A 50 9.52 0.08 4.17
C ALA A 50 8.30 0.20 5.09
N GLY A 51 8.04 -0.78 5.95
CA GLY A 51 6.87 -0.76 6.82
C GLY A 51 5.56 -0.66 6.01
N MET A 52 5.54 -1.28 4.83
CA MET A 52 4.43 -1.22 3.89
C MET A 52 3.23 -1.97 4.47
N GLN A 53 2.08 -1.31 4.53
CA GLN A 53 0.86 -1.89 5.12
C GLN A 53 -0.37 -1.31 4.40
N LEU A 54 -1.32 -2.17 4.03
CA LEU A 54 -2.62 -1.70 3.57
C LEU A 54 -3.44 -1.24 4.77
N LEU A 55 -3.99 -0.03 4.70
CA LEU A 55 -4.98 0.44 5.67
C LEU A 55 -6.32 -0.14 5.30
N SER A 56 -6.51 -1.37 5.75
CA SER A 56 -7.68 -2.20 5.59
C SER A 56 -9.02 -1.44 5.70
N ASP A 57 -9.16 -0.50 6.63
CA ASP A 57 -10.43 0.22 6.88
C ASP A 57 -10.73 1.34 5.86
N THR A 58 -9.82 1.56 4.91
CA THR A 58 -9.94 2.58 3.87
C THR A 58 -10.40 2.02 2.52
N TRP A 59 -10.63 0.71 2.43
CA TRP A 59 -11.11 0.06 1.22
C TRP A 59 -12.59 0.38 0.96
N ASP A 60 -12.89 1.06 -0.15
CA ASP A 60 -14.25 1.41 -0.57
C ASP A 60 -14.77 0.54 -1.74
N GLY A 61 -13.99 -0.46 -2.17
CA GLY A 61 -14.28 -1.29 -3.35
C GLY A 61 -13.55 -0.85 -4.63
N LYS A 62 -12.99 0.35 -4.67
CA LYS A 62 -12.20 0.89 -5.79
C LYS A 62 -10.90 1.55 -5.34
N ASN A 63 -10.89 2.20 -4.18
CA ASN A 63 -9.76 2.92 -3.62
C ASN A 63 -9.34 2.31 -2.29
N ALA A 64 -8.04 2.33 -2.03
CA ALA A 64 -7.46 1.96 -0.76
C ALA A 64 -6.32 2.91 -0.41
N ILE A 65 -5.88 2.92 0.84
CA ILE A 65 -4.69 3.65 1.27
C ILE A 65 -3.62 2.67 1.72
N VAL A 66 -2.44 2.76 1.13
CA VAL A 66 -1.24 2.02 1.55
C VAL A 66 -0.35 2.96 2.35
N ARG A 67 0.04 2.54 3.55
CA ARG A 67 1.07 3.19 4.35
C ARG A 67 2.43 2.64 3.93
N THR A 68 3.42 3.51 3.83
CA THR A 68 4.83 3.13 3.62
C THR A 68 5.77 4.13 4.32
N GLY A 69 7.05 3.81 4.42
CA GLY A 69 8.10 4.69 4.88
C GLY A 69 8.39 5.78 3.85
N HIS A 70 8.78 6.97 4.30
CA HIS A 70 8.97 8.10 3.40
C HIS A 70 10.07 7.93 2.34
N LYS A 71 10.98 6.97 2.53
CA LYS A 71 12.07 6.67 1.60
C LYS A 71 11.68 5.64 0.52
N PHE A 72 10.60 4.89 0.74
CA PHE A 72 10.20 3.76 -0.09
C PHE A 72 8.91 4.04 -0.86
N VAL A 73 8.53 5.32 -1.01
CA VAL A 73 7.30 5.72 -1.70
C VAL A 73 7.31 5.22 -3.15
N ASP A 74 8.37 5.54 -3.88
CA ASP A 74 8.49 5.19 -5.30
C ASP A 74 8.60 3.68 -5.50
N ASP A 75 9.36 3.00 -4.64
CA ASP A 75 9.47 1.54 -4.68
C ASP A 75 8.13 0.85 -4.38
N THR A 76 7.33 1.41 -3.46
CA THR A 76 5.98 0.92 -3.15
C THR A 76 5.05 1.12 -4.34
N ILE A 77 5.12 2.27 -5.02
CA ILE A 77 4.32 2.53 -6.22
C ILE A 77 4.72 1.55 -7.33
N ALA A 78 6.01 1.34 -7.54
CA ALA A 78 6.51 0.39 -8.52
C ALA A 78 6.01 -1.04 -8.24
N ALA A 79 6.15 -1.51 -7.00
CA ALA A 79 5.66 -2.83 -6.58
C ALA A 79 4.16 -3.00 -6.87
N LEU A 80 3.34 -2.00 -6.54
CA LEU A 80 1.90 -2.05 -6.73
C LEU A 80 1.50 -1.98 -8.21
N THR A 81 2.20 -1.18 -9.02
CA THR A 81 1.90 -1.02 -10.44
C THR A 81 2.19 -2.29 -11.24
N LEU A 82 3.11 -3.14 -10.77
CA LEU A 82 3.45 -4.42 -11.40
C LEU A 82 2.38 -5.51 -11.21
N VAL A 83 1.40 -5.29 -10.32
CA VAL A 83 0.29 -6.23 -10.10
C VAL A 83 -0.63 -6.24 -11.31
N LYS A 84 -0.78 -7.41 -11.94
CA LYS A 84 -1.63 -7.64 -13.11
C LYS A 84 -2.90 -8.43 -12.80
N GLU A 85 -2.94 -9.09 -11.65
CA GLU A 85 -4.05 -9.94 -11.25
C GLU A 85 -4.25 -9.91 -9.73
N ILE A 86 -5.51 -9.98 -9.31
CA ILE A 86 -5.92 -10.14 -7.92
C ILE A 86 -6.89 -11.32 -7.89
N ASN A 87 -6.55 -12.37 -7.15
CA ASN A 87 -7.36 -13.59 -6.99
C ASN A 87 -7.82 -14.19 -8.34
N GLY A 88 -6.88 -14.32 -9.30
CA GLY A 88 -7.13 -14.86 -10.65
C GLY A 88 -7.97 -13.96 -11.58
N SER A 89 -8.29 -12.74 -11.15
CA SER A 89 -9.00 -11.75 -11.97
C SER A 89 -8.04 -10.66 -12.41
N LYS A 90 -8.09 -10.30 -13.71
CA LYS A 90 -7.29 -9.18 -14.24
C LYS A 90 -7.65 -7.90 -13.49
N ALA A 91 -6.63 -7.31 -12.89
CA ALA A 91 -6.73 -6.08 -12.13
C ALA A 91 -5.47 -5.24 -12.33
N SER A 92 -5.62 -3.92 -12.27
CA SER A 92 -4.51 -2.99 -12.30
C SER A 92 -4.61 -2.04 -11.11
N ILE A 93 -3.46 -1.73 -10.53
CA ILE A 93 -3.36 -0.81 -9.40
C ILE A 93 -2.61 0.44 -9.87
N SER A 94 -3.21 1.60 -9.63
CA SER A 94 -2.62 2.90 -9.94
C SER A 94 -2.53 3.77 -8.70
N ALA A 95 -1.43 4.51 -8.53
CA ALA A 95 -1.29 5.48 -7.47
C ALA A 95 -1.99 6.79 -7.87
N VAL A 96 -2.91 7.28 -7.04
CA VAL A 96 -3.68 8.51 -7.28
C VAL A 96 -3.05 9.70 -6.57
N LYS A 97 -2.63 9.51 -5.31
CA LYS A 97 -2.16 10.60 -4.46
C LYS A 97 -1.24 10.11 -3.36
N VAL A 98 -0.22 10.91 -3.01
CA VAL A 98 0.66 10.65 -1.87
C VAL A 98 0.59 11.82 -0.89
N SER A 99 0.56 11.54 0.42
CA SER A 99 0.74 12.57 1.45
C SER A 99 1.37 12.04 2.73
N GLY A 100 1.82 12.96 3.58
CA GLY A 100 2.28 12.66 4.94
C GLY A 100 1.16 12.54 5.98
N ASN A 101 -0.05 12.99 5.67
CA ASN A 101 -1.23 12.89 6.53
C ASN A 101 -2.33 12.07 5.85
N ILE A 102 -2.91 11.12 6.58
CA ILE A 102 -4.01 10.26 6.12
C ILE A 102 -5.24 11.09 5.71
N ASP A 103 -5.55 12.17 6.43
CA ASP A 103 -6.73 13.01 6.17
C ASP A 103 -6.64 13.75 4.83
N LYS A 104 -5.42 13.99 4.33
CA LYS A 104 -5.20 14.64 3.03
C LYS A 104 -5.30 13.66 1.84
N VAL A 105 -5.33 12.36 2.11
CA VAL A 105 -5.26 11.28 1.11
C VAL A 105 -6.59 10.56 0.96
N LYS A 106 -7.35 10.47 2.04
CA LYS A 106 -8.74 10.00 2.07
C LYS A 106 -9.62 10.79 1.09
#